data_AF-R8ZZP4-F1
#
_entry.id   AF-R8ZZP4-F1
#
_cell.length_a   1.000
_cell.length_b   1.000
_cell.length_c   1.000
_cell.angle_alpha   90.00
_cell.angle_beta   90.00
_cell.angle_gamma   90.00
#
_symmetry.space_group_name_H-M   'P 1'
#
loop_
_entity.id
_entity.type
_entity.pdbx_description
1 polymer ?
#
loop_
_entity_poly.entity_id
_entity_poly.type
_entity_poly.pdbx_seq_one_letter_code
_entity_poly.pdbx_strand_id
1 'polypeptide(L)'
;MVESNVNQNQSLKAPSKEHLRRPKEPILIIEDKKENQVLLEAICKRIGMESEIAEDGKVALEMAAKRPYSLYLVDLMMPVLDGRSFIQERKKIEPSAVFIVQTAIDQTEEIIEVMKMGVYDYLLKPLHVEIVADRLEKALEYVYLKRMESLLIDEESKELKSQLEWLNYKESHRKTNEINSELHSILNLKTTLMQGSGLGAMSTIIDSIQQMKVDQGKSYSINKEFWDLLFENHEHNIAMMGGLDLAVSIIQNNTKLVRTNSEDLLGLLPSLIETFRTEIAERELKVNLPVIKQSVYLDLDIESIKVAIHEIFTNGLKYSKRKSHFDVFVTFVDGYFCLSAKNNIIDDEYAKQLAQFEKKLVEPFYRIHPPVESFYSKEKFSLGLGLTMVDFILHRHNGMFFIRNAVDHTTEVKADCIIAELFLPIQNDKETNHE
;
A
#
# COMPACT_ATOMS: atom_id res chain seq x y z
N MET A 1 -59.66 14.61 -9.75
CA MET A 1 -59.10 14.57 -8.39
C MET A 1 -57.89 13.63 -8.35
N VAL A 2 -56.71 14.14 -8.68
CA VAL A 2 -55.43 13.76 -8.06
C VAL A 2 -54.63 15.04 -8.15
N GLU A 3 -54.37 15.69 -7.01
CA GLU A 3 -53.58 16.94 -6.99
C GLU A 3 -52.18 16.68 -6.45
N SER A 4 -51.23 17.48 -6.93
CA SER A 4 -49.86 17.51 -6.47
C SER A 4 -49.77 17.87 -4.99
N ASN A 5 -48.89 17.21 -4.24
CA ASN A 5 -48.43 17.70 -2.95
C ASN A 5 -46.91 17.61 -2.84
N VAL A 6 -46.25 18.69 -3.26
CA VAL A 6 -44.88 19.00 -2.84
C VAL A 6 -44.99 19.72 -1.49
N ASN A 7 -44.61 19.05 -0.41
CA ASN A 7 -44.37 19.68 0.88
C ASN A 7 -43.10 19.05 1.49
N GLN A 8 -41.97 19.75 1.51
CA GLN A 8 -41.62 20.91 2.35
C GLN A 8 -40.96 20.48 3.67
N ASN A 9 -39.78 21.06 3.89
CA ASN A 9 -38.91 20.88 5.05
C ASN A 9 -39.67 20.91 6.39
N GLN A 10 -39.68 19.78 7.11
CA GLN A 10 -39.78 19.84 8.57
C GLN A 10 -38.36 19.88 9.14
N SER A 11 -38.06 20.96 9.85
CA SER A 11 -36.72 21.22 10.39
C SER A 11 -36.45 20.34 11.61
N LEU A 12 -35.59 19.34 11.44
CA LEU A 12 -34.82 18.78 12.54
C LEU A 12 -33.93 19.90 13.09
N LYS A 13 -34.41 20.56 14.16
CA LYS A 13 -33.64 21.59 14.86
C LYS A 13 -32.35 20.96 15.38
N ALA A 14 -31.22 21.40 14.83
CA ALA A 14 -29.92 21.04 15.39
C ALA A 14 -29.82 21.53 16.85
N PRO A 15 -29.25 20.74 17.78
CA PRO A 15 -28.94 21.21 19.12
C PRO A 15 -27.94 22.37 19.05
N SER A 16 -28.09 23.34 19.96
CA SER A 16 -27.29 24.57 20.01
C SER A 16 -25.80 24.30 20.29
N LYS A 17 -24.93 24.86 19.44
CA LYS A 17 -23.51 24.47 19.25
C LYS A 17 -22.51 24.90 20.35
N GLU A 18 -22.92 25.20 21.58
CA GLU A 18 -22.04 25.86 22.57
C GLU A 18 -21.58 24.99 23.75
N HIS A 19 -21.97 23.73 23.87
CA HIS A 19 -21.54 22.86 24.98
C HIS A 19 -20.97 21.52 24.47
N LEU A 20 -20.08 20.91 25.28
CA LEU A 20 -19.39 19.61 25.11
C LEU A 20 -17.96 19.59 24.50
N ARG A 21 -17.13 20.62 24.71
CA ARG A 21 -15.65 20.44 24.78
C ARG A 21 -15.23 19.92 26.16
N ARG A 22 -15.82 18.81 26.61
CA ARG A 22 -15.57 18.23 27.95
C ARG A 22 -15.46 16.70 27.86
N PRO A 23 -14.57 16.06 28.62
CA PRO A 23 -14.54 14.60 28.76
C PRO A 23 -15.81 14.09 29.44
N LYS A 24 -16.08 12.78 29.35
CA LYS A 24 -17.33 12.17 29.84
C LYS A 24 -17.21 11.57 31.23
N GLU A 25 -15.99 11.27 31.65
CA GLU A 25 -15.70 10.65 32.92
C GLU A 25 -15.85 11.69 34.06
N PRO A 26 -16.35 11.30 35.24
CA PRO A 26 -16.51 12.21 36.38
C PRO A 26 -15.16 12.72 36.94
N ILE A 27 -15.25 13.72 37.81
CA ILE A 27 -14.13 14.29 38.57
C ILE A 27 -13.95 13.51 39.89
N LEU A 28 -12.71 13.22 40.29
CA LEU A 28 -12.41 12.69 41.63
C LEU A 28 -12.04 13.82 42.58
N ILE A 29 -12.83 14.01 43.63
CA ILE A 29 -12.54 14.93 44.73
C ILE A 29 -11.82 14.15 45.83
N ILE A 30 -10.69 14.65 46.32
CA ILE A 30 -9.89 14.05 47.39
C ILE A 30 -9.70 15.12 48.48
N GLU A 31 -10.40 14.93 49.60
CA GLU A 31 -10.61 15.93 50.66
C GLU A 31 -11.10 15.23 51.93
N ASP A 32 -10.55 15.56 53.10
CA ASP A 32 -10.92 14.95 54.39
C ASP A 32 -12.13 15.62 55.08
N LYS A 33 -12.38 16.91 54.80
CA LYS A 33 -13.42 17.72 55.47
C LYS A 33 -14.73 17.76 54.70
N LYS A 34 -15.82 17.34 55.35
CA LYS A 34 -17.15 17.16 54.72
C LYS A 34 -17.75 18.46 54.21
N GLU A 35 -17.41 19.59 54.83
CA GLU A 35 -17.80 20.93 54.42
C GLU A 35 -17.21 21.29 53.04
N ASN A 36 -15.93 20.94 52.82
CA ASN A 36 -15.24 21.16 51.55
C ASN A 36 -15.70 20.16 50.48
N GLN A 37 -15.93 18.89 50.85
CA GLN A 37 -16.48 17.87 49.95
C GLN A 37 -17.82 18.33 49.34
N VAL A 38 -18.77 18.76 50.18
CA VAL A 38 -20.10 19.24 49.74
C VAL A 38 -20.00 20.50 48.88
N LEU A 39 -19.07 21.41 49.21
CA LEU A 39 -18.81 22.61 48.40
C LEU A 39 -18.29 22.24 47.00
N LEU A 40 -17.29 21.35 46.92
CA LEU A 40 -16.68 20.92 45.65
C LEU A 40 -17.65 20.10 44.79
N GLU A 41 -18.44 19.21 45.37
CA GLU A 41 -19.49 18.47 44.68
C GLU A 41 -20.54 19.42 44.09
N ALA A 42 -21.00 20.42 44.87
CA ALA A 42 -21.94 21.43 44.39
C ALA A 42 -21.37 22.28 43.23
N ILE A 43 -20.06 22.57 43.24
CA ILE A 43 -19.38 23.27 42.13
C ILE A 43 -19.28 22.37 40.89
N CYS A 44 -18.88 21.11 41.03
CA CYS A 44 -18.82 20.14 39.93
C CYS A 44 -20.20 19.98 39.26
N LYS A 45 -21.25 19.85 40.07
CA LYS A 45 -22.64 19.79 39.63
C LYS A 45 -23.11 21.08 38.95
N ARG A 46 -22.67 22.26 39.39
CA ARG A 46 -22.96 23.55 38.74
C ARG A 46 -22.35 23.65 37.35
N ILE A 47 -21.16 23.09 37.11
CA ILE A 47 -20.53 23.02 35.78
C ILE A 47 -20.96 21.80 34.94
N GLY A 48 -22.00 21.07 35.39
CA GLY A 48 -22.59 19.94 34.67
C GLY A 48 -21.72 18.67 34.65
N MET A 49 -20.75 18.55 35.55
CA MET A 49 -19.92 17.36 35.70
C MET A 49 -20.41 16.48 36.86
N GLU A 50 -20.38 15.18 36.67
CA GLU A 50 -20.45 14.21 37.77
C GLU A 50 -19.13 14.22 38.56
N SER A 51 -19.21 13.92 39.85
CA SER A 51 -18.06 13.82 40.74
C SER A 51 -18.30 12.77 41.83
N GLU A 52 -17.25 12.11 42.29
CA GLU A 52 -17.29 11.31 43.53
C GLU A 52 -16.13 11.71 44.44
N ILE A 53 -16.20 11.26 45.71
CA ILE A 53 -15.36 11.73 46.80
C ILE A 53 -14.53 10.58 47.39
N ALA A 54 -13.25 10.84 47.64
CA ALA A 54 -12.36 10.04 48.46
C ALA A 54 -11.96 10.82 49.72
N GLU A 55 -12.09 10.20 50.90
CA GLU A 55 -11.76 10.84 52.19
C GLU A 55 -10.22 10.88 52.46
N ASP A 56 -9.43 10.11 51.71
CA ASP A 56 -7.95 10.15 51.73
C ASP A 56 -7.33 9.72 50.37
N GLY A 57 -6.01 9.91 50.23
CA GLY A 57 -5.29 9.54 49.00
C GLY A 57 -5.21 8.05 48.70
N LYS A 58 -5.33 7.16 49.70
CA LYS A 58 -5.34 5.69 49.51
C LYS A 58 -6.67 5.24 48.94
N VAL A 59 -7.78 5.74 49.48
CA VAL A 59 -9.14 5.55 48.91
C VAL A 59 -9.18 6.06 47.48
N ALA A 60 -8.56 7.21 47.19
CA ALA A 60 -8.46 7.75 45.83
C ALA A 60 -7.69 6.85 44.86
N LEU A 61 -6.57 6.22 45.28
CA LEU A 61 -5.86 5.23 44.45
C LEU A 61 -6.72 3.98 44.22
N GLU A 62 -7.39 3.47 45.25
CA GLU A 62 -8.30 2.31 45.14
C GLU A 62 -9.53 2.59 44.27
N MET A 63 -9.97 3.84 44.17
CA MET A 63 -10.98 4.29 43.23
C MET A 63 -10.38 4.38 41.82
N ALA A 64 -9.33 5.17 41.61
CA ALA A 64 -8.71 5.42 40.31
C ALA A 64 -8.11 4.17 39.62
N ALA A 65 -7.94 3.06 40.36
CA ALA A 65 -7.59 1.75 39.80
C ALA A 65 -8.79 0.99 39.17
N LYS A 66 -10.03 1.29 39.57
CA LYS A 66 -11.25 0.56 39.14
C LYS A 66 -11.87 1.12 37.85
N ARG A 67 -11.57 2.36 37.49
CA ARG A 67 -12.09 3.10 36.32
C ARG A 67 -11.26 4.37 36.05
N PRO A 68 -11.31 4.95 34.84
CA PRO A 68 -10.80 6.30 34.57
C PRO A 68 -11.66 7.38 35.22
N TYR A 69 -11.08 8.56 35.43
CA TYR A 69 -11.75 9.80 35.85
C TYR A 69 -11.09 10.97 35.09
N SER A 70 -11.83 12.05 34.83
CA SER A 70 -11.34 13.13 33.94
C SER A 70 -10.31 14.06 34.58
N LEU A 71 -10.42 14.25 35.89
CA LEU A 71 -9.66 15.26 36.64
C LEU A 71 -9.60 14.85 38.11
N TYR A 72 -8.49 15.16 38.77
CA TYR A 72 -8.30 14.94 40.20
C TYR A 72 -8.22 16.30 40.92
N LEU A 73 -9.18 16.58 41.81
CA LEU A 73 -9.14 17.68 42.78
C LEU A 73 -8.52 17.15 44.07
N VAL A 74 -7.39 17.72 44.52
CA VAL A 74 -6.56 17.10 45.57
C VAL A 74 -6.19 18.10 46.67
N ASP A 75 -6.62 17.88 47.93
CA ASP A 75 -5.97 18.55 49.07
C ASP A 75 -4.60 17.93 49.34
N LEU A 76 -3.60 18.77 49.63
CA LEU A 76 -2.28 18.31 50.07
C LEU A 76 -2.33 17.74 51.49
N MET A 77 -3.16 18.30 52.37
CA MET A 77 -3.11 18.11 53.82
C MET A 77 -4.23 17.20 54.32
N MET A 78 -4.06 15.89 54.13
CA MET A 78 -5.03 14.84 54.50
C MET A 78 -4.38 13.76 55.38
N PRO A 79 -5.18 13.02 56.18
CA PRO A 79 -4.70 11.85 56.91
C PRO A 79 -4.41 10.65 55.98
N VAL A 80 -3.77 9.61 56.53
CA VAL A 80 -3.46 8.32 55.88
C VAL A 80 -2.46 8.41 54.71
N LEU A 81 -2.84 9.03 53.60
CA LEU A 81 -1.97 9.28 52.44
C LEU A 81 -2.23 10.70 51.93
N ASP A 82 -1.19 11.52 51.94
CA ASP A 82 -1.25 12.94 51.60
C ASP A 82 -1.36 13.18 50.09
N GLY A 83 -1.75 14.40 49.70
CA GLY A 83 -1.96 14.75 48.30
C GLY A 83 -0.69 14.71 47.45
N ARG A 84 0.50 15.00 48.02
CA ARG A 84 1.78 14.96 47.28
C ARG A 84 2.12 13.52 46.93
N SER A 85 1.98 12.59 47.87
CA SER A 85 2.17 11.15 47.62
C SER A 85 1.14 10.59 46.63
N PHE A 86 -0.14 10.98 46.74
CA PHE A 86 -1.17 10.57 45.77
C PHE A 86 -0.82 10.97 44.33
N ILE A 87 -0.42 12.23 44.11
CA ILE A 87 -0.06 12.75 42.79
C ILE A 87 1.13 11.97 42.22
N GLN A 88 2.16 11.69 43.04
CA GLN A 88 3.33 10.94 42.62
C GLN A 88 3.00 9.49 42.23
N GLU A 89 2.23 8.75 43.04
CA GLU A 89 1.86 7.37 42.70
C GLU A 89 0.91 7.33 41.50
N ARG A 90 -0.08 8.23 41.40
CA ARG A 90 -0.98 8.23 40.24
C ARG A 90 -0.21 8.55 38.95
N LYS A 91 0.77 9.46 38.96
CA LYS A 91 1.56 9.78 37.76
C LYS A 91 2.50 8.67 37.28
N LYS A 92 2.88 7.71 38.13
CA LYS A 92 3.60 6.50 37.68
C LYS A 92 2.71 5.57 36.84
N ILE A 93 1.41 5.59 37.10
CA ILE A 93 0.40 4.75 36.44
C ILE A 93 -0.22 5.47 35.23
N GLU A 94 -0.50 6.77 35.38
CA GLU A 94 -1.14 7.62 34.40
C GLU A 94 -0.37 8.97 34.30
N PRO A 95 0.74 9.03 33.51
CA PRO A 95 1.52 10.26 33.37
C PRO A 95 0.74 11.44 32.76
N SER A 96 -0.34 11.14 32.05
CA SER A 96 -1.29 12.09 31.44
C SER A 96 -2.30 12.68 32.42
N ALA A 97 -2.41 12.15 33.65
CA ALA A 97 -3.39 12.56 34.64
C ALA A 97 -3.30 14.06 34.94
N VAL A 98 -4.47 14.72 34.98
CA VAL A 98 -4.61 16.16 35.18
C VAL A 98 -5.11 16.40 36.61
N PHE A 99 -4.34 17.19 37.37
CA PHE A 99 -4.58 17.45 38.79
C PHE A 99 -4.76 18.96 39.00
N ILE A 100 -5.80 19.35 39.75
CA ILE A 100 -5.88 20.66 40.37
C ILE A 100 -5.67 20.46 41.88
N VAL A 101 -4.66 21.11 42.42
CA VAL A 101 -4.37 21.07 43.85
C VAL A 101 -5.17 22.13 44.58
N GLN A 102 -5.66 21.83 45.77
CA GLN A 102 -6.17 22.81 46.71
C GLN A 102 -5.30 22.82 47.96
N THR A 103 -4.97 24.00 48.48
CA THR A 103 -4.01 24.16 49.58
C THR A 103 -4.30 25.39 50.43
N ALA A 104 -3.92 25.35 51.71
CA ALA A 104 -3.93 26.51 52.61
C ALA A 104 -2.55 27.21 52.70
N ILE A 105 -1.57 26.76 51.91
CA ILE A 105 -0.20 27.29 51.89
C ILE A 105 -0.10 28.39 50.82
N ASP A 106 0.23 29.60 51.23
CA ASP A 106 0.41 30.79 50.38
C ASP A 106 1.88 31.09 50.03
N GLN A 107 2.83 30.32 50.59
CA GLN A 107 4.26 30.51 50.38
C GLN A 107 4.67 30.15 48.95
N THR A 108 5.35 31.09 48.28
CA THR A 108 5.74 31.01 46.86
C THR A 108 6.60 29.77 46.58
N GLU A 109 7.50 29.44 47.50
CA GLU A 109 8.43 28.32 47.43
C GLU A 109 7.70 26.97 47.38
N GLU A 110 6.73 26.74 48.27
CA GLU A 110 5.94 25.49 48.29
C GLU A 110 4.99 25.38 47.09
N ILE A 111 4.43 26.51 46.62
CA ILE A 111 3.63 26.55 45.38
C ILE A 111 4.51 26.14 44.17
N ILE A 112 5.75 26.61 44.11
CA ILE A 112 6.71 26.21 43.06
C ILE A 112 7.03 24.71 43.15
N GLU A 113 7.16 24.14 44.35
CA GLU A 113 7.36 22.68 44.51
C GLU A 113 6.15 21.87 44.03
N VAL A 114 4.93 22.30 44.35
CA VAL A 114 3.69 21.67 43.86
C VAL A 114 3.60 21.73 42.34
N MET A 115 3.88 22.89 41.73
CA MET A 115 3.90 23.02 40.27
C MET A 115 5.00 22.19 39.60
N LYS A 116 6.16 21.96 40.25
CA LYS A 116 7.21 21.04 39.77
C LYS A 116 6.78 19.57 39.75
N MET A 117 5.74 19.17 40.50
CA MET A 117 5.10 17.86 40.35
C MET A 117 4.29 17.74 39.04
N GLY A 118 4.16 18.85 38.29
CA GLY A 118 3.47 18.93 37.01
C GLY A 118 1.95 18.85 37.14
N VAL A 119 1.40 19.39 38.23
CA VAL A 119 -0.05 19.60 38.34
C VAL A 119 -0.48 20.66 37.31
N TYR A 120 -1.76 20.66 36.95
CA TYR A 120 -2.28 21.59 35.94
C TYR A 120 -2.43 23.00 36.53
N ASP A 121 -2.93 23.10 37.77
CA ASP A 121 -3.21 24.36 38.44
C ASP A 121 -3.32 24.16 39.95
N TYR A 122 -3.43 25.26 40.71
CA TYR A 122 -3.70 25.23 42.14
C TYR A 122 -4.76 26.26 42.59
N LEU A 123 -5.37 25.97 43.73
CA LEU A 123 -6.44 26.74 44.36
C LEU A 123 -6.06 27.02 45.82
N LEU A 124 -5.97 28.30 46.18
CA LEU A 124 -5.78 28.71 47.57
C LEU A 124 -7.11 28.62 48.32
N LYS A 125 -7.09 28.01 49.52
CA LYS A 125 -8.22 28.06 50.48
C LYS A 125 -8.19 29.42 51.20
N PRO A 126 -9.33 30.11 51.41
CA PRO A 126 -10.71 29.67 51.20
C PRO A 126 -11.14 29.62 49.73
N LEU A 127 -11.90 28.58 49.38
CA LEU A 127 -12.31 28.30 48.01
C LEU A 127 -13.45 29.24 47.56
N HIS A 128 -13.18 30.11 46.59
CA HIS A 128 -14.21 30.93 45.95
C HIS A 128 -14.84 30.20 44.77
N VAL A 129 -16.15 29.92 44.86
CA VAL A 129 -16.97 29.17 43.89
C VAL A 129 -16.68 29.50 42.43
N GLU A 130 -16.55 30.78 42.08
CA GLU A 130 -16.34 31.24 40.71
C GLU A 130 -14.92 30.95 40.20
N ILE A 131 -13.91 31.06 41.06
CA ILE A 131 -12.52 30.72 40.73
C ILE A 131 -12.37 29.21 40.52
N VAL A 132 -12.96 28.40 41.41
CA VAL A 132 -12.94 26.94 41.29
C VAL A 132 -13.63 26.50 40.00
N ALA A 133 -14.81 27.06 39.68
CA ALA A 133 -15.51 26.77 38.43
C ALA A 133 -14.66 27.12 37.19
N ASP A 134 -14.09 28.32 37.13
CA ASP A 134 -13.24 28.77 36.01
C ASP A 134 -12.02 27.84 35.77
N ARG A 135 -11.33 27.42 36.84
CA ARG A 135 -10.18 26.50 36.70
C ARG A 135 -10.61 25.09 36.32
N LEU A 136 -11.73 24.59 36.84
CA LEU A 136 -12.29 23.30 36.43
C LEU A 136 -12.67 23.27 34.95
N GLU A 137 -13.38 24.28 34.45
CA GLU A 137 -13.81 24.30 33.05
C GLU A 137 -12.62 24.35 32.07
N LYS A 138 -11.57 25.12 32.38
CA LYS A 138 -10.32 25.17 31.60
C LYS A 138 -9.55 23.85 31.64
N ALA A 139 -9.46 23.21 32.81
CA ALA A 139 -8.81 21.91 32.94
C ALA A 139 -9.54 20.82 32.16
N LEU A 140 -10.87 20.83 32.17
CA LEU A 140 -11.71 19.89 31.42
C LEU A 140 -11.57 20.10 29.90
N GLU A 141 -11.50 21.34 29.42
CA GLU A 141 -11.21 21.61 28.01
C GLU A 141 -9.79 21.14 27.62
N TYR A 142 -8.79 21.36 28.47
CA TYR A 142 -7.43 20.83 28.24
C TYR A 142 -7.40 19.29 28.15
N VAL A 143 -8.08 18.59 29.07
CA VAL A 143 -8.22 17.12 29.03
C VAL A 143 -8.89 16.67 27.73
N TYR A 144 -9.97 17.35 27.33
CA TYR A 144 -10.70 17.05 26.09
C TYR A 144 -9.82 17.22 24.84
N LEU A 145 -9.13 18.36 24.72
CA LEU A 145 -8.27 18.67 23.57
C LEU A 145 -7.08 17.70 23.47
N LYS A 146 -6.40 17.42 24.59
CA LYS A 146 -5.27 16.48 24.64
C LYS A 146 -5.67 15.05 24.28
N ARG A 147 -6.91 14.65 24.60
CA ARG A 147 -7.48 13.35 24.20
C ARG A 147 -7.82 13.31 22.72
N MET A 148 -8.31 14.41 22.13
CA MET A 148 -8.50 14.51 20.68
C MET A 148 -7.15 14.45 19.93
N GLU A 149 -6.15 15.21 20.38
CA GLU A 149 -4.78 15.17 19.85
C GLU A 149 -4.22 13.74 19.87
N SER A 150 -4.31 13.06 21.02
CA SER A 150 -3.86 11.67 21.14
C SER A 150 -4.63 10.72 20.22
N LEU A 151 -5.92 10.94 19.95
CA LEU A 151 -6.72 10.09 19.05
C LEU A 151 -6.36 10.31 17.57
N LEU A 152 -6.12 11.57 17.16
CA LEU A 152 -5.68 11.90 15.79
C LEU A 152 -4.30 11.32 15.51
N ILE A 153 -3.36 11.46 16.44
CA ILE A 153 -2.02 10.83 16.36
C ILE A 153 -2.15 9.31 16.29
N ASP A 154 -3.11 8.72 17.00
CA ASP A 154 -3.40 7.27 16.96
C ASP A 154 -4.00 6.82 15.61
N GLU A 155 -4.74 7.68 14.91
CA GLU A 155 -5.29 7.40 13.57
C GLU A 155 -4.22 7.55 12.49
N GLU A 156 -3.46 8.66 12.49
CA GLU A 156 -2.30 8.83 11.60
C GLU A 156 -1.25 7.72 11.81
N SER A 157 -1.00 7.31 13.06
CA SER A 157 -0.09 6.21 13.38
C SER A 157 -0.61 4.85 12.90
N LYS A 158 -1.93 4.63 12.87
CA LYS A 158 -2.52 3.40 12.31
C LYS A 158 -2.39 3.37 10.79
N GLU A 159 -2.59 4.50 10.13
CA GLU A 159 -2.45 4.59 8.67
C GLU A 159 -0.98 4.49 8.24
N LEU A 160 -0.06 5.23 8.88
CA LEU A 160 1.38 5.08 8.66
C LEU A 160 1.84 3.65 8.97
N LYS A 161 1.29 2.99 9.98
CA LYS A 161 1.59 1.58 10.29
C LYS A 161 1.03 0.62 9.24
N SER A 162 -0.14 0.86 8.64
CA SER A 162 -0.65 0.01 7.56
C SER A 162 0.16 0.20 6.27
N GLN A 163 0.57 1.43 5.96
CA GLN A 163 1.51 1.74 4.87
C GLN A 163 2.88 1.08 5.11
N LEU A 164 3.40 1.12 6.34
CA LEU A 164 4.63 0.42 6.72
C LEU A 164 4.48 -1.11 6.72
N GLU A 165 3.33 -1.67 7.13
CA GLU A 165 3.07 -3.12 7.05
C GLU A 165 2.96 -3.57 5.58
N TRP A 166 2.41 -2.75 4.70
CA TRP A 166 2.38 -2.99 3.24
C TRP A 166 3.76 -2.85 2.60
N LEU A 167 4.57 -1.86 2.98
CA LEU A 167 5.96 -1.73 2.54
C LEU A 167 6.84 -2.87 3.07
N ASN A 168 6.69 -3.28 4.33
CA ASN A 168 7.38 -4.43 4.90
C ASN A 168 6.91 -5.75 4.28
N TYR A 169 5.63 -5.89 3.91
CA TYR A 169 5.15 -7.01 3.11
C TYR A 169 5.88 -7.06 1.75
N LYS A 170 5.99 -5.92 1.05
CA LYS A 170 6.69 -5.78 -0.23
C LYS A 170 8.20 -6.04 -0.12
N GLU A 171 8.86 -5.60 0.94
CA GLU A 171 10.31 -5.78 1.14
C GLU A 171 10.66 -7.19 1.68
N SER A 172 9.85 -7.74 2.59
CA SER A 172 10.01 -9.11 3.10
C SER A 172 9.88 -10.13 1.96
N HIS A 173 8.91 -9.93 1.05
CA HIS A 173 8.78 -10.74 -0.17
C HIS A 173 9.98 -10.64 -1.13
N ARG A 174 10.83 -9.61 -1.00
CA ARG A 174 12.02 -9.40 -1.83
C ARG A 174 13.31 -9.98 -1.24
N LYS A 175 13.40 -10.18 0.09
CA LYS A 175 14.59 -10.70 0.79
C LYS A 175 14.54 -12.18 1.17
N THR A 176 13.37 -12.80 1.24
CA THR A 176 13.18 -14.09 1.95
C THR A 176 13.84 -15.33 1.28
N ASN A 177 14.47 -15.24 0.10
CA ASN A 177 15.05 -16.42 -0.55
C ASN A 177 16.18 -16.18 -1.58
N GLU A 178 17.07 -15.20 -1.39
CA GLU A 178 18.12 -14.84 -2.39
C GLU A 178 18.90 -16.05 -2.96
N ILE A 179 19.51 -16.87 -2.10
CA ILE A 179 20.30 -18.06 -2.52
C ILE A 179 19.46 -19.09 -3.29
N ASN A 180 18.21 -19.33 -2.88
CA ASN A 180 17.33 -20.26 -3.60
C ASN A 180 16.83 -19.66 -4.91
N SER A 181 16.62 -18.34 -4.97
CA SER A 181 16.22 -17.62 -6.19
C SER A 181 17.32 -17.64 -7.26
N GLU A 182 18.58 -17.42 -6.86
CA GLU A 182 19.74 -17.56 -7.75
C GLU A 182 19.86 -18.98 -8.31
N LEU A 183 19.77 -19.99 -7.44
CA LEU A 183 19.89 -21.39 -7.84
C LEU A 183 18.70 -21.86 -8.71
N HIS A 184 17.48 -21.40 -8.42
CA HIS A 184 16.32 -21.61 -9.30
C HIS A 184 16.48 -20.89 -10.64
N SER A 185 17.01 -19.67 -10.67
CA SER A 185 17.27 -18.94 -11.92
C SER A 185 18.27 -19.70 -12.82
N ILE A 186 19.33 -20.28 -12.23
CA ILE A 186 20.31 -21.12 -12.94
C ILE A 186 19.65 -22.42 -13.46
N LEU A 187 18.79 -23.07 -12.67
CA LEU A 187 18.06 -24.27 -13.08
C LEU A 187 17.04 -24.00 -14.19
N ASN A 188 16.30 -22.88 -14.10
CA ASN A 188 15.37 -22.42 -15.12
C ASN A 188 16.12 -22.12 -16.43
N LEU A 189 17.20 -21.33 -16.37
CA LEU A 189 18.06 -21.01 -17.53
C LEU A 189 18.61 -22.28 -18.19
N LYS A 190 19.15 -23.22 -17.40
CA LYS A 190 19.63 -24.50 -17.90
C LYS A 190 18.50 -25.27 -18.61
N THR A 191 17.31 -25.29 -18.03
CA THR A 191 16.16 -26.01 -18.60
C THR A 191 15.75 -25.40 -19.94
N THR A 192 15.60 -24.07 -20.01
CA THR A 192 15.23 -23.35 -21.23
C THR A 192 16.30 -23.44 -22.34
N LEU A 193 17.60 -23.47 -21.99
CA LEU A 193 18.67 -23.66 -22.98
C LEU A 193 18.84 -25.11 -23.45
N MET A 194 18.45 -26.12 -22.66
CA MET A 194 18.60 -27.53 -23.01
C MET A 194 17.33 -28.16 -23.63
N GLN A 195 16.18 -27.49 -23.55
CA GLN A 195 14.91 -27.97 -24.10
C GLN A 195 14.43 -27.13 -25.31
N GLY A 196 13.45 -27.65 -26.06
CA GLY A 196 12.87 -26.96 -27.20
C GLY A 196 13.89 -26.63 -28.29
N SER A 197 13.81 -25.43 -28.87
CA SER A 197 14.72 -24.92 -29.91
C SER A 197 16.07 -24.40 -29.38
N GLY A 198 16.42 -24.65 -28.12
CA GLY A 198 17.71 -24.25 -27.54
C GLY A 198 18.92 -25.10 -27.99
N LEU A 199 20.06 -24.84 -27.35
CA LEU A 199 21.36 -25.48 -27.60
C LEU A 199 21.32 -27.03 -27.53
N GLY A 200 20.43 -27.60 -26.72
CA GLY A 200 20.25 -29.06 -26.63
C GLY A 200 19.77 -29.70 -27.95
N ALA A 201 18.84 -29.04 -28.64
CA ALA A 201 18.44 -29.44 -29.98
C ALA A 201 19.55 -29.19 -31.01
N MET A 202 20.28 -28.06 -30.91
CA MET A 202 21.43 -27.79 -31.78
C MET A 202 22.47 -28.92 -31.73
N SER A 203 22.87 -29.36 -30.52
CA SER A 203 23.80 -30.48 -30.36
C SER A 203 23.24 -31.75 -31.00
N THR A 204 21.98 -32.08 -30.74
CA THR A 204 21.32 -33.28 -31.29
C THR A 204 21.27 -33.27 -32.82
N ILE A 205 21.03 -32.11 -33.44
CA ILE A 205 21.06 -31.93 -34.91
C ILE A 205 22.49 -32.07 -35.44
N ILE A 206 23.48 -31.44 -34.79
CA ILE A 206 24.90 -31.56 -35.16
C ILE A 206 25.39 -33.01 -35.05
N ASP A 207 25.07 -33.72 -33.97
CA ASP A 207 25.44 -35.12 -33.76
C ASP A 207 24.78 -36.03 -34.82
N SER A 208 23.53 -35.75 -35.18
CA SER A 208 22.84 -36.45 -36.28
C SER A 208 23.52 -36.20 -37.63
N ILE A 209 23.92 -34.96 -37.92
CA ILE A 209 24.70 -34.60 -39.10
C ILE A 209 26.06 -35.31 -39.11
N GLN A 210 26.77 -35.38 -37.97
CA GLN A 210 28.06 -36.08 -37.88
C GLN A 210 27.94 -37.59 -38.15
N GLN A 211 26.81 -38.20 -37.80
CA GLN A 211 26.53 -39.62 -38.04
C GLN A 211 26.03 -39.91 -39.46
N MET A 212 25.24 -39.01 -40.06
CA MET A 212 24.58 -39.23 -41.36
C MET A 212 25.29 -38.61 -42.57
N LYS A 213 26.31 -37.77 -42.37
CA LYS A 213 27.10 -37.17 -43.45
C LYS A 213 27.78 -38.23 -44.32
N VAL A 214 27.77 -38.03 -45.64
CA VAL A 214 28.52 -38.86 -46.59
C VAL A 214 29.80 -38.14 -46.99
N ASP A 215 30.95 -38.75 -46.73
CA ASP A 215 32.25 -38.22 -47.13
C ASP A 215 32.48 -38.38 -48.65
N GLN A 216 32.91 -37.30 -49.31
CA GLN A 216 33.27 -37.25 -50.73
C GLN A 216 34.74 -36.79 -50.91
N GLY A 217 35.57 -36.93 -49.88
CA GLY A 217 37.03 -36.70 -49.87
C GLY A 217 37.46 -35.23 -49.80
N LYS A 218 36.68 -34.31 -50.36
CA LYS A 218 36.87 -32.84 -50.21
C LYS A 218 35.66 -32.11 -49.64
N SER A 219 34.53 -32.79 -49.50
CA SER A 219 33.26 -32.24 -49.05
C SER A 219 32.44 -33.33 -48.37
N TYR A 220 31.59 -32.93 -47.43
CA TYR A 220 30.55 -33.80 -46.89
C TYR A 220 29.22 -33.47 -47.57
N SER A 221 28.49 -34.50 -47.99
CA SER A 221 27.08 -34.38 -48.35
C SER A 221 26.23 -34.57 -47.10
N ILE A 222 25.28 -33.66 -46.88
CA ILE A 222 24.36 -33.61 -45.75
C ILE A 222 22.95 -33.52 -46.34
N ASN A 223 21.97 -34.22 -45.77
CA ASN A 223 20.57 -34.06 -46.18
C ASN A 223 20.08 -32.64 -45.86
N LYS A 224 19.45 -31.99 -46.85
CA LYS A 224 18.90 -30.63 -46.77
C LYS A 224 18.01 -30.43 -45.54
N GLU A 225 17.21 -31.42 -45.17
CA GLU A 225 16.29 -31.36 -44.02
C GLU A 225 17.04 -31.06 -42.71
N PHE A 226 18.20 -31.69 -42.48
CA PHE A 226 19.03 -31.41 -41.29
C PHE A 226 19.75 -30.06 -41.37
N TRP A 227 20.06 -29.56 -42.58
CA TRP A 227 20.61 -28.22 -42.76
C TRP A 227 19.57 -27.14 -42.47
N ASP A 228 18.37 -27.29 -43.01
CA ASP A 228 17.26 -26.36 -42.79
C ASP A 228 16.89 -26.31 -41.29
N LEU A 229 16.79 -27.47 -40.62
CA LEU A 229 16.57 -27.57 -39.17
C LEU A 229 17.71 -26.95 -38.34
N LEU A 230 18.97 -27.13 -38.74
CA LEU A 230 20.11 -26.51 -38.05
C LEU A 230 20.08 -24.99 -38.19
N PHE A 231 19.72 -24.48 -39.37
CA PHE A 231 19.63 -23.04 -39.64
C PHE A 231 18.46 -22.40 -38.88
N GLU A 232 17.28 -23.02 -38.91
CA GLU A 232 16.13 -22.57 -38.11
C GLU A 232 16.46 -22.56 -36.61
N ASN A 233 17.12 -23.61 -36.11
CA ASN A 233 17.57 -23.66 -34.72
C ASN A 233 18.62 -22.57 -34.40
N HIS A 234 19.48 -22.21 -35.35
CA HIS A 234 20.45 -21.12 -35.18
C HIS A 234 19.77 -19.75 -35.02
N GLU A 235 18.80 -19.43 -35.86
CA GLU A 235 18.01 -18.18 -35.77
C GLU A 235 17.31 -18.05 -34.40
N HIS A 236 16.73 -19.15 -33.88
CA HIS A 236 16.14 -19.17 -32.53
C HIS A 236 17.17 -18.87 -31.44
N ASN A 237 18.38 -19.42 -31.52
CA ASN A 237 19.45 -19.14 -30.54
C ASN A 237 19.94 -17.68 -30.64
N ILE A 238 20.01 -17.09 -31.84
CA ILE A 238 20.31 -15.65 -32.02
C ILE A 238 19.23 -14.79 -31.34
N ALA A 239 17.94 -15.10 -31.54
CA ALA A 239 16.85 -14.37 -30.90
C ALA A 239 16.88 -14.46 -29.36
N MET A 240 17.23 -15.64 -28.82
CA MET A 240 17.45 -15.82 -27.38
C MET A 240 18.62 -14.98 -26.84
N MET A 241 19.73 -14.90 -27.58
CA MET A 241 20.89 -14.06 -27.21
C MET A 241 20.55 -12.56 -27.27
N GLY A 242 19.88 -12.09 -28.33
CA GLY A 242 19.46 -10.69 -28.43
C GLY A 242 18.53 -10.25 -27.28
N GLY A 243 17.71 -11.16 -26.76
CA GLY A 243 16.90 -10.92 -25.56
C GLY A 243 17.70 -10.85 -24.25
N LEU A 244 18.81 -11.59 -24.14
CA LEU A 244 19.77 -11.46 -23.03
C LEU A 244 20.51 -10.13 -23.11
N ASP A 245 21.01 -9.75 -24.28
CA ASP A 245 21.74 -8.49 -24.49
C ASP A 245 20.85 -7.28 -24.19
N LEU A 246 19.58 -7.33 -24.62
CA LEU A 246 18.58 -6.31 -24.27
C LEU A 246 18.36 -6.24 -22.75
N ALA A 247 18.19 -7.38 -22.07
CA ALA A 247 18.00 -7.44 -20.63
C ALA A 247 19.21 -6.87 -19.86
N VAL A 248 20.43 -7.26 -20.26
CA VAL A 248 21.68 -6.76 -19.70
C VAL A 248 21.82 -5.24 -19.94
N SER A 249 21.45 -4.74 -21.12
CA SER A 249 21.50 -3.30 -21.42
C SER A 249 20.55 -2.48 -20.52
N ILE A 250 19.34 -2.99 -20.24
CA ILE A 250 18.36 -2.31 -19.36
C ILE A 250 18.84 -2.31 -17.90
N ILE A 251 19.52 -3.37 -17.47
CA ILE A 251 20.13 -3.47 -16.13
C ILE A 251 21.33 -2.51 -16.01
N GLN A 252 22.21 -2.46 -17.00
CA GLN A 252 23.46 -1.69 -16.95
C GLN A 252 23.29 -0.19 -17.25
N ASN A 253 22.36 0.20 -18.14
CA ASN A 253 22.08 1.60 -18.44
C ASN A 253 21.61 2.34 -17.17
N ASN A 254 21.94 3.62 -17.04
CA ASN A 254 21.39 4.47 -15.99
C ASN A 254 20.10 5.14 -16.46
N THR A 255 18.97 4.56 -16.04
CA THR A 255 17.61 5.13 -16.19
C THR A 255 17.59 6.57 -15.69
N LYS A 256 17.20 7.49 -16.56
CA LYS A 256 16.96 8.91 -16.24
C LYS A 256 15.47 9.15 -16.31
N LEU A 257 14.85 9.34 -15.14
CA LEU A 257 13.43 9.67 -15.07
C LEU A 257 13.21 11.11 -15.53
N VAL A 258 12.27 11.32 -16.44
CA VAL A 258 11.88 12.62 -17.01
C VAL A 258 10.40 12.82 -16.74
N ARG A 259 10.03 14.00 -16.21
CA ARG A 259 8.63 14.35 -15.96
C ARG A 259 7.86 14.36 -17.28
N THR A 260 6.98 13.38 -17.44
CA THR A 260 6.24 13.03 -18.66
C THR A 260 4.75 13.12 -18.36
N ASN A 261 3.92 13.55 -19.31
CA ASN A 261 2.47 13.50 -19.11
C ASN A 261 1.96 12.09 -19.42
N SER A 262 1.03 11.59 -18.60
CA SER A 262 0.25 10.37 -18.89
C SER A 262 -0.38 10.34 -20.31
N GLU A 263 -0.69 11.49 -20.92
CA GLU A 263 -1.18 11.58 -22.30
C GLU A 263 -0.13 11.13 -23.32
N ASP A 264 1.14 11.49 -23.12
CA ASP A 264 2.26 11.06 -23.97
C ASP A 264 2.42 9.52 -23.90
N LEU A 265 2.36 8.98 -22.68
CA LEU A 265 2.43 7.54 -22.41
C LEU A 265 1.27 6.77 -23.06
N LEU A 266 0.04 7.28 -22.93
CA LEU A 266 -1.15 6.67 -23.52
C LEU A 266 -1.19 6.82 -25.05
N GLY A 267 -0.60 7.89 -25.59
CA GLY A 267 -0.38 8.10 -27.02
C GLY A 267 0.51 7.05 -27.69
N LEU A 268 1.33 6.31 -26.92
CA LEU A 268 2.09 5.18 -27.45
C LEU A 268 1.22 3.96 -27.78
N LEU A 269 0.12 3.74 -27.02
CA LEU A 269 -0.64 2.48 -27.07
C LEU A 269 -1.21 2.15 -28.47
N PRO A 270 -1.78 3.09 -29.25
CA PRO A 270 -2.26 2.79 -30.61
C PRO A 270 -1.13 2.35 -31.55
N SER A 271 0.04 3.00 -31.48
CA SER A 271 1.21 2.64 -32.30
C SER A 271 1.76 1.26 -31.93
N LEU A 272 1.67 0.89 -30.65
CA LEU A 272 2.11 -0.40 -30.13
C LEU A 272 1.12 -1.52 -30.48
N ILE A 273 -0.18 -1.26 -30.54
CA ILE A 273 -1.19 -2.23 -31.00
C ILE A 273 -1.05 -2.54 -32.50
N GLU A 274 -0.74 -1.55 -33.34
CA GLU A 274 -0.55 -1.78 -34.78
C GLU A 274 0.62 -2.74 -35.07
N THR A 275 1.62 -2.86 -34.19
CA THR A 275 2.71 -3.85 -34.37
C THR A 275 2.28 -5.30 -34.15
N PHE A 276 1.10 -5.54 -33.54
CA PHE A 276 0.49 -6.87 -33.33
C PHE A 276 -0.75 -7.12 -34.20
N ARG A 277 -0.97 -6.30 -35.23
CA ARG A 277 -2.19 -6.33 -36.06
C ARG A 277 -2.44 -7.69 -36.74
N THR A 278 -1.38 -8.40 -37.13
CA THR A 278 -1.49 -9.74 -37.75
C THR A 278 -2.03 -10.75 -36.73
N GLU A 279 -1.42 -10.77 -35.56
CA GLU A 279 -1.69 -11.71 -34.47
C GLU A 279 -3.09 -11.48 -33.85
N ILE A 280 -3.52 -10.21 -33.79
CA ILE A 280 -4.89 -9.80 -33.44
C ILE A 280 -5.90 -10.34 -34.46
N ALA A 281 -5.60 -10.25 -35.76
CA ALA A 281 -6.48 -10.73 -36.83
C ALA A 281 -6.56 -12.27 -36.88
N GLU A 282 -5.43 -12.99 -36.78
CA GLU A 282 -5.36 -14.47 -36.74
C GLU A 282 -6.09 -15.11 -35.56
N ARG A 283 -6.36 -14.32 -34.51
CA ARG A 283 -7.09 -14.73 -33.31
C ARG A 283 -8.50 -14.14 -33.22
N GLU A 284 -8.90 -13.31 -34.18
CA GLU A 284 -10.18 -12.59 -34.22
C GLU A 284 -10.44 -11.79 -32.91
N LEU A 285 -9.39 -11.17 -32.35
CA LEU A 285 -9.44 -10.46 -31.07
C LEU A 285 -10.03 -9.05 -31.20
N LYS A 286 -10.78 -8.63 -30.18
CA LYS A 286 -11.27 -7.26 -30.03
C LYS A 286 -10.43 -6.52 -28.98
N VAL A 287 -9.53 -5.66 -29.44
CA VAL A 287 -8.73 -4.79 -28.57
C VAL A 287 -9.53 -3.54 -28.21
N ASN A 288 -9.65 -3.27 -26.90
CA ASN A 288 -10.18 -2.02 -26.37
C ASN A 288 -9.03 -1.22 -25.73
N LEU A 289 -8.93 0.08 -26.03
CA LEU A 289 -7.92 0.99 -25.48
C LEU A 289 -8.55 2.03 -24.53
N PRO A 290 -7.77 2.58 -23.56
CA PRO A 290 -8.29 3.51 -22.57
C PRO A 290 -8.71 4.85 -23.20
N VAL A 291 -9.87 5.35 -22.80
CA VAL A 291 -10.28 6.73 -23.10
C VAL A 291 -9.66 7.66 -22.07
N ILE A 292 -8.85 8.61 -22.52
CA ILE A 292 -8.25 9.66 -21.68
C ILE A 292 -9.37 10.54 -21.11
N LYS A 293 -9.49 10.58 -19.77
CA LYS A 293 -10.48 11.38 -19.03
C LYS A 293 -9.86 12.40 -18.08
N GLN A 294 -8.62 12.14 -17.66
CA GLN A 294 -7.83 12.91 -16.73
C GLN A 294 -6.37 12.62 -17.05
N SER A 295 -5.51 13.62 -16.89
CA SER A 295 -4.07 13.49 -17.07
C SER A 295 -3.29 13.90 -15.82
N VAL A 296 -2.10 13.32 -15.68
CA VAL A 296 -1.21 13.42 -14.53
C VAL A 296 0.25 13.40 -14.99
N TYR A 297 1.16 13.94 -14.17
CA TYR A 297 2.59 13.83 -14.41
C TYR A 297 3.18 12.59 -13.74
N LEU A 298 4.12 11.95 -14.44
CA LEU A 298 4.84 10.75 -14.03
C LEU A 298 6.33 10.96 -14.36
N ASP A 299 7.24 10.62 -13.45
CA ASP A 299 8.69 10.71 -13.71
C ASP A 299 9.17 9.40 -14.36
N LEU A 300 9.36 9.42 -15.68
CA LEU A 300 9.54 8.21 -16.50
C LEU A 300 10.76 8.24 -17.43
N ASP A 301 11.41 7.08 -17.61
CA ASP A 301 12.14 6.76 -18.82
C ASP A 301 11.17 6.09 -19.80
N ILE A 302 10.69 6.88 -20.76
CA ILE A 302 9.61 6.50 -21.66
C ILE A 302 9.95 5.29 -22.55
N GLU A 303 11.21 5.10 -22.95
CA GLU A 303 11.62 3.95 -23.75
C GLU A 303 11.70 2.67 -22.91
N SER A 304 12.16 2.75 -21.67
CA SER A 304 12.09 1.63 -20.72
C SER A 304 10.62 1.22 -20.45
N ILE A 305 9.73 2.17 -20.16
CA ILE A 305 8.30 1.87 -19.92
C ILE A 305 7.62 1.29 -21.16
N LYS A 306 7.94 1.78 -22.35
CA LYS A 306 7.49 1.26 -23.65
C LYS A 306 7.93 -0.19 -23.90
N VAL A 307 9.12 -0.59 -23.42
CA VAL A 307 9.53 -2.00 -23.41
C VAL A 307 8.68 -2.82 -22.44
N ALA A 308 8.40 -2.33 -21.23
CA ALA A 308 7.56 -3.05 -20.27
C ALA A 308 6.10 -3.24 -20.77
N ILE A 309 5.47 -2.19 -21.30
CA ILE A 309 4.12 -2.27 -21.88
C ILE A 309 4.09 -3.25 -23.07
N HIS A 310 5.12 -3.23 -23.92
CA HIS A 310 5.23 -4.17 -25.05
C HIS A 310 5.18 -5.62 -24.59
N GLU A 311 5.92 -6.00 -23.54
CA GLU A 311 5.95 -7.39 -23.08
C GLU A 311 4.67 -7.83 -22.38
N ILE A 312 3.98 -6.92 -21.69
CA ILE A 312 2.65 -7.20 -21.16
C ILE A 312 1.65 -7.45 -22.30
N PHE A 313 1.72 -6.66 -23.37
CA PHE A 313 0.84 -6.81 -24.54
C PHE A 313 1.18 -8.08 -25.35
N THR A 314 2.46 -8.38 -25.56
CA THR A 314 2.92 -9.64 -26.18
C THR A 314 2.35 -10.85 -25.43
N ASN A 315 2.46 -10.88 -24.10
CA ASN A 315 1.94 -12.01 -23.31
C ASN A 315 0.40 -12.05 -23.28
N GLY A 316 -0.25 -10.90 -23.07
CA GLY A 316 -1.72 -10.80 -23.06
C GLY A 316 -2.36 -11.28 -24.37
N LEU A 317 -1.83 -10.85 -25.53
CA LEU A 317 -2.33 -11.27 -26.85
C LEU A 317 -1.98 -12.74 -27.16
N LYS A 318 -0.78 -13.20 -26.82
CA LYS A 318 -0.33 -14.59 -27.03
C LYS A 318 -1.14 -15.62 -26.24
N TYR A 319 -1.60 -15.27 -25.04
CA TYR A 319 -2.45 -16.12 -24.19
C TYR A 319 -3.95 -15.75 -24.25
N SER A 320 -4.35 -14.81 -25.12
CA SER A 320 -5.76 -14.50 -25.39
C SER A 320 -6.43 -15.64 -26.15
N LYS A 321 -7.63 -16.02 -25.69
CA LYS A 321 -8.53 -16.98 -26.35
C LYS A 321 -9.02 -16.42 -27.69
N ARG A 322 -9.13 -17.26 -28.73
CA ARG A 322 -9.71 -16.83 -30.01
C ARG A 322 -11.13 -16.27 -29.81
N LYS A 323 -11.46 -15.18 -30.53
CA LYS A 323 -12.74 -14.44 -30.44
C LYS A 323 -13.02 -13.78 -29.09
N SER A 324 -12.01 -13.55 -28.26
CA SER A 324 -12.15 -12.82 -26.99
C SER A 324 -11.85 -11.33 -27.09
N HIS A 325 -11.96 -10.66 -25.94
CA HIS A 325 -11.51 -9.30 -25.76
C HIS A 325 -10.07 -9.25 -25.21
N PHE A 326 -9.38 -8.15 -25.51
CA PHE A 326 -8.17 -7.70 -24.85
C PHE A 326 -8.44 -6.25 -24.40
N ASP A 327 -8.71 -6.06 -23.11
CA ASP A 327 -9.18 -4.79 -22.56
C ASP A 327 -8.03 -4.05 -21.86
N VAL A 328 -7.65 -2.89 -22.37
CA VAL A 328 -6.69 -1.99 -21.72
C VAL A 328 -7.43 -0.81 -21.12
N PHE A 329 -7.26 -0.58 -19.82
CA PHE A 329 -7.92 0.50 -19.09
C PHE A 329 -6.97 1.20 -18.10
N VAL A 330 -7.33 2.42 -17.71
CA VAL A 330 -6.57 3.24 -16.76
C VAL A 330 -7.44 3.52 -15.54
N THR A 331 -6.86 3.42 -14.36
CA THR A 331 -7.46 3.83 -13.09
C THR A 331 -6.47 4.67 -12.28
N PHE A 332 -7.00 5.43 -11.31
CA PHE A 332 -6.21 6.21 -10.37
C PHE A 332 -6.55 5.72 -8.97
N VAL A 333 -5.54 5.27 -8.22
CA VAL A 333 -5.71 4.62 -6.90
C VAL A 333 -4.61 5.14 -5.98
N ASP A 334 -4.99 5.77 -4.87
CA ASP A 334 -4.11 6.13 -3.74
C ASP A 334 -2.78 6.81 -4.13
N GLY A 335 -2.83 7.75 -5.08
CA GLY A 335 -1.66 8.48 -5.59
C GLY A 335 -0.87 7.77 -6.71
N TYR A 336 -1.37 6.64 -7.23
CA TYR A 336 -0.79 5.93 -8.36
C TYR A 336 -1.67 6.02 -9.62
N PHE A 337 -1.00 6.20 -10.76
CA PHE A 337 -1.53 5.91 -12.08
C PHE A 337 -1.43 4.40 -12.29
N CYS A 338 -2.55 3.72 -12.53
CA CYS A 338 -2.60 2.29 -12.80
C CYS A 338 -3.03 2.07 -14.27
N LEU A 339 -2.16 1.42 -15.04
CA LEU A 339 -2.47 0.91 -16.38
C LEU A 339 -2.69 -0.60 -16.28
N SER A 340 -3.90 -1.05 -16.62
CA SER A 340 -4.33 -2.44 -16.51
C SER A 340 -4.56 -3.03 -17.91
N ALA A 341 -4.00 -4.21 -18.17
CA ALA A 341 -4.26 -5.00 -19.37
C ALA A 341 -4.93 -6.33 -18.96
N LYS A 342 -6.15 -6.56 -19.44
CA LYS A 342 -6.98 -7.73 -19.14
C LYS A 342 -7.15 -8.59 -20.39
N ASN A 343 -6.92 -9.90 -20.26
CA ASN A 343 -7.15 -10.89 -21.33
C ASN A 343 -7.99 -12.07 -20.84
N ASN A 344 -8.96 -12.52 -21.63
CA ASN A 344 -9.63 -13.81 -21.39
C ASN A 344 -8.67 -14.94 -21.79
N ILE A 345 -8.43 -15.89 -20.89
CA ILE A 345 -7.42 -16.92 -21.10
C ILE A 345 -7.92 -18.09 -21.95
N ILE A 346 -6.97 -18.78 -22.58
CA ILE A 346 -7.19 -20.11 -23.15
C ILE A 346 -7.51 -21.07 -22.00
N ASP A 347 -8.57 -21.87 -22.15
CA ASP A 347 -8.99 -22.87 -21.16
C ASP A 347 -8.14 -24.14 -21.32
N ASP A 348 -6.92 -24.11 -20.82
CA ASP A 348 -5.99 -25.25 -20.79
C ASP A 348 -5.60 -25.64 -19.35
N GLU A 349 -4.68 -26.60 -19.21
CA GLU A 349 -4.21 -27.09 -17.90
C GLU A 349 -3.19 -26.14 -17.25
N TYR A 350 -2.48 -25.36 -18.06
CA TYR A 350 -1.46 -24.38 -17.64
C TYR A 350 -2.10 -23.13 -17.04
N ALA A 351 -3.18 -22.63 -17.65
CA ALA A 351 -4.01 -21.55 -17.13
C ALA A 351 -4.53 -21.86 -15.70
N LYS A 352 -4.90 -23.12 -15.43
CA LYS A 352 -5.38 -23.57 -14.11
C LYS A 352 -4.27 -23.65 -13.06
N GLN A 353 -3.01 -23.80 -13.47
CA GLN A 353 -1.85 -23.74 -12.56
C GLN A 353 -1.47 -22.29 -12.21
N LEU A 354 -1.89 -21.31 -13.00
CA LEU A 354 -1.46 -19.92 -12.87
C LEU A 354 -1.86 -19.30 -11.52
N ALA A 355 -3.00 -19.71 -10.96
CA ALA A 355 -3.47 -19.34 -9.61
C ALA A 355 -2.60 -19.88 -8.45
N GLN A 356 -1.68 -20.82 -8.71
CA GLN A 356 -0.73 -21.35 -7.72
C GLN A 356 0.67 -20.73 -7.86
N PHE A 357 0.96 -20.07 -8.99
CA PHE A 357 2.31 -19.65 -9.38
C PHE A 357 2.45 -18.18 -9.78
N GLU A 358 1.49 -17.32 -9.42
CA GLU A 358 1.54 -15.86 -9.69
C GLU A 358 2.90 -15.23 -9.29
N LYS A 359 3.45 -15.61 -8.13
CA LYS A 359 4.77 -15.14 -7.65
C LYS A 359 5.96 -15.66 -8.46
N LYS A 360 5.82 -16.80 -9.18
CA LYS A 360 6.87 -17.36 -10.03
C LYS A 360 6.91 -16.75 -11.43
N LEU A 361 5.83 -16.13 -11.90
CA LEU A 361 5.77 -15.54 -13.23
C LEU A 361 6.80 -14.42 -13.48
N VAL A 362 7.36 -13.84 -12.42
CA VAL A 362 8.46 -12.86 -12.47
C VAL A 362 9.84 -13.47 -12.15
N GLU A 363 9.93 -14.73 -11.71
CA GLU A 363 11.23 -15.42 -11.50
C GLU A 363 12.00 -15.51 -12.84
N PRO A 364 13.31 -15.21 -12.87
CA PRO A 364 14.09 -15.27 -14.09
C PRO A 364 14.00 -16.64 -14.79
N PHE A 365 13.78 -16.60 -16.10
CA PHE A 365 13.71 -17.76 -17.00
C PHE A 365 12.56 -18.73 -16.73
N TYR A 366 11.62 -18.39 -15.83
CA TYR A 366 10.46 -19.22 -15.54
C TYR A 366 9.43 -19.16 -16.68
N ARG A 367 8.87 -20.31 -17.04
CA ARG A 367 7.81 -20.44 -18.05
C ARG A 367 6.80 -21.50 -17.60
N ILE A 368 5.50 -21.18 -17.76
CA ILE A 368 4.40 -22.15 -17.56
C ILE A 368 4.06 -22.82 -18.90
N HIS A 369 3.84 -22.02 -19.97
CA HIS A 369 3.56 -22.54 -21.31
C HIS A 369 4.85 -22.76 -22.12
N PRO A 370 4.88 -23.72 -23.05
CA PRO A 370 5.91 -23.78 -24.10
C PRO A 370 5.85 -22.53 -25.01
N PRO A 371 6.93 -22.23 -25.77
CA PRO A 371 6.93 -21.11 -26.71
C PRO A 371 5.86 -21.28 -27.82
N VAL A 372 5.31 -20.17 -28.29
CA VAL A 372 4.26 -20.13 -29.31
C VAL A 372 4.85 -19.60 -30.62
N GLU A 373 4.91 -20.45 -31.65
CA GLU A 373 5.69 -20.20 -32.87
C GLU A 373 5.32 -18.89 -33.59
N SER A 374 4.02 -18.56 -33.62
CA SER A 374 3.51 -17.33 -34.25
C SER A 374 3.94 -16.02 -33.55
N PHE A 375 4.63 -16.08 -32.40
CA PHE A 375 5.07 -14.92 -31.63
C PHE A 375 6.61 -14.78 -31.54
N TYR A 376 7.41 -15.70 -32.09
CA TYR A 376 8.88 -15.65 -31.94
C TYR A 376 9.50 -14.31 -32.39
N SER A 377 9.02 -13.72 -33.50
CA SER A 377 9.50 -12.42 -34.01
C SER A 377 9.08 -11.21 -33.17
N LYS A 378 8.24 -11.41 -32.14
CA LYS A 378 7.73 -10.38 -31.22
C LYS A 378 8.23 -10.56 -29.78
N GLU A 379 8.63 -11.77 -29.38
CA GLU A 379 9.16 -12.05 -28.04
C GLU A 379 10.59 -11.50 -27.86
N LYS A 380 10.70 -10.21 -27.51
CA LYS A 380 11.97 -9.55 -27.17
C LYS A 380 12.75 -10.30 -26.10
N PHE A 381 12.07 -11.00 -25.19
CA PHE A 381 12.67 -11.77 -24.10
C PHE A 381 12.32 -13.26 -24.18
N SER A 382 12.65 -13.86 -25.33
CA SER A 382 12.38 -15.26 -25.74
C SER A 382 12.84 -16.39 -24.79
N LEU A 383 13.49 -16.08 -23.66
CA LEU A 383 13.90 -17.05 -22.64
C LEU A 383 13.00 -17.10 -21.39
N GLY A 384 11.90 -16.34 -21.35
CA GLY A 384 11.11 -16.18 -20.12
C GLY A 384 11.69 -15.10 -19.18
N LEU A 385 12.24 -14.03 -19.75
CA LEU A 385 12.69 -12.85 -18.99
C LEU A 385 11.72 -11.65 -19.07
N GLY A 386 10.66 -11.73 -19.88
CA GLY A 386 9.78 -10.59 -20.17
C GLY A 386 9.13 -9.98 -18.93
N LEU A 387 8.45 -10.80 -18.11
CA LEU A 387 7.79 -10.32 -16.89
C LEU A 387 8.79 -9.96 -15.77
N THR A 388 9.93 -10.65 -15.69
CA THR A 388 11.06 -10.26 -14.83
C THR A 388 11.57 -8.87 -15.18
N MET A 389 11.68 -8.55 -16.48
CA MET A 389 12.16 -7.25 -16.94
C MET A 389 11.11 -6.15 -16.79
N VAL A 390 9.82 -6.47 -16.98
CA VAL A 390 8.69 -5.59 -16.63
C VAL A 390 8.75 -5.16 -15.16
N ASP A 391 8.92 -6.12 -14.23
CA ASP A 391 9.01 -5.84 -12.80
C ASP A 391 10.28 -5.05 -12.45
N PHE A 392 11.43 -5.40 -13.02
CA PHE A 392 12.69 -4.67 -12.85
C PHE A 392 12.58 -3.20 -13.32
N ILE A 393 12.00 -2.98 -14.51
CA ILE A 393 11.75 -1.65 -15.05
C ILE A 393 10.83 -0.86 -14.13
N LEU A 394 9.69 -1.43 -13.72
CA LEU A 394 8.71 -0.73 -12.88
C LEU A 394 9.27 -0.41 -11.48
N HIS A 395 10.03 -1.33 -10.87
CA HIS A 395 10.75 -1.04 -9.62
C HIS A 395 11.73 0.12 -9.77
N ARG A 396 12.40 0.26 -10.91
CA ARG A 396 13.33 1.37 -11.19
C ARG A 396 12.64 2.72 -11.43
N HIS A 397 11.33 2.70 -11.62
CA HIS A 397 10.44 3.86 -11.72
C HIS A 397 9.70 4.16 -10.40
N ASN A 398 10.12 3.55 -9.28
CA ASN A 398 9.41 3.53 -8.00
C ASN A 398 7.96 2.99 -8.08
N GLY A 399 7.64 2.30 -9.18
CA GLY A 399 6.35 1.68 -9.45
C GLY A 399 6.24 0.25 -8.91
N MET A 400 5.25 -0.47 -9.45
CA MET A 400 4.98 -1.88 -9.15
C MET A 400 4.41 -2.59 -10.36
N PHE A 401 4.72 -3.88 -10.48
CA PHE A 401 4.00 -4.81 -11.34
C PHE A 401 3.15 -5.76 -10.49
N PHE A 402 1.92 -6.03 -10.94
CA PHE A 402 1.11 -7.13 -10.44
C PHE A 402 0.52 -7.91 -11.61
N ILE A 403 0.41 -9.23 -11.44
CA ILE A 403 -0.32 -10.10 -12.35
C ILE A 403 -1.20 -11.02 -11.52
N ARG A 404 -2.50 -11.03 -11.80
CA ARG A 404 -3.50 -11.73 -10.98
C ARG A 404 -4.59 -12.38 -11.82
N ASN A 405 -5.10 -13.49 -11.33
CA ASN A 405 -6.30 -14.13 -11.85
C ASN A 405 -7.55 -13.37 -11.40
N ALA A 406 -8.51 -13.19 -12.29
CA ALA A 406 -9.80 -12.55 -12.06
C ALA A 406 -10.92 -13.29 -12.79
N VAL A 407 -12.15 -13.16 -12.32
CA VAL A 407 -13.33 -13.73 -13.00
C VAL A 407 -14.14 -12.59 -13.60
N ASP A 408 -14.34 -12.64 -14.91
CA ASP A 408 -15.16 -11.66 -15.61
C ASP A 408 -16.65 -11.88 -15.26
N HIS A 409 -17.33 -10.80 -14.89
CA HIS A 409 -18.75 -10.75 -14.58
C HIS A 409 -19.52 -9.80 -15.51
N THR A 410 -18.86 -9.27 -16.54
CA THR A 410 -19.46 -8.33 -17.51
C THR A 410 -20.23 -9.02 -18.65
N THR A 411 -20.19 -10.35 -18.71
CA THR A 411 -20.97 -11.16 -19.66
C THR A 411 -21.73 -12.28 -18.96
N GLU A 412 -22.75 -12.84 -19.60
CA GLU A 412 -23.63 -13.89 -19.02
C GLU A 412 -22.88 -15.19 -18.65
N VAL A 413 -21.69 -15.41 -19.20
CA VAL A 413 -20.82 -16.54 -18.88
C VAL A 413 -19.63 -16.01 -18.08
N LYS A 414 -19.43 -16.55 -16.86
CA LYS A 414 -18.21 -16.30 -16.09
C LYS A 414 -17.01 -16.78 -16.91
N ALA A 415 -16.09 -15.88 -17.22
CA ALA A 415 -14.89 -16.18 -17.98
C ALA A 415 -13.66 -15.86 -17.12
N ASP A 416 -12.78 -16.84 -16.94
CA ASP A 416 -11.50 -16.59 -16.29
C ASP A 416 -10.65 -15.66 -17.16
N CYS A 417 -10.05 -14.66 -16.51
CA CYS A 417 -9.18 -13.69 -17.15
C CYS A 417 -7.96 -13.41 -16.27
N ILE A 418 -6.88 -13.01 -16.91
CA ILE A 418 -5.71 -12.45 -16.23
C ILE A 418 -5.78 -10.94 -16.36
N ILE A 419 -5.41 -10.24 -15.29
CA ILE A 419 -5.16 -8.80 -15.31
C ILE A 419 -3.69 -8.59 -14.93
N ALA A 420 -2.95 -7.94 -15.82
CA ALA A 420 -1.58 -7.48 -15.60
C ALA A 420 -1.61 -5.95 -15.42
N GLU A 421 -1.01 -5.44 -14.35
CA GLU A 421 -1.22 -4.08 -13.87
C GLU A 421 0.12 -3.41 -13.57
N LEU A 422 0.34 -2.25 -14.19
CA LEU A 422 1.49 -1.37 -13.95
C LEU A 422 1.02 -0.22 -13.06
N PHE A 423 1.61 -0.05 -11.88
CA PHE A 423 1.37 1.11 -11.02
C PHE A 423 2.59 2.04 -11.08
N LEU A 424 2.35 3.33 -11.34
CA LEU A 424 3.37 4.38 -11.43
C LEU A 424 2.98 5.55 -10.50
N PRO A 425 3.90 6.06 -9.66
CA PRO A 425 3.57 7.10 -8.67
C PRO A 425 3.33 8.45 -9.35
N ILE A 426 2.19 9.07 -9.04
CA ILE A 426 1.80 10.39 -9.55
C ILE A 426 2.66 11.46 -8.92
N GLN A 427 3.22 12.34 -9.75
CA GLN A 427 4.01 13.47 -9.30
C GLN A 427 3.13 14.71 -9.20
N ASN A 428 2.73 15.06 -7.98
CA ASN A 428 2.03 16.32 -7.71
C ASN A 428 2.84 17.51 -8.24
N ASP A 429 2.16 18.49 -8.85
CA ASP A 429 2.76 19.79 -9.13
C ASP A 429 2.96 20.54 -7.81
N LYS A 430 4.17 20.47 -7.25
CA LYS A 430 4.61 21.47 -6.27
C LYS A 430 4.83 22.77 -7.04
N GLU A 431 4.03 23.78 -6.74
CA GLU A 431 4.35 25.15 -7.11
C GLU A 431 5.77 25.48 -6.62
N THR A 432 6.65 25.89 -7.52
CA THR A 432 8.00 26.38 -7.18
C THR A 432 7.93 27.82 -6.68
N ASN A 433 7.15 28.03 -5.62
CA ASN A 433 7.11 29.27 -4.85
C ASN A 433 8.25 29.26 -3.81
N HIS A 434 9.46 29.56 -4.29
CA HIS A 434 10.54 30.04 -3.45
C HIS A 434 10.77 31.53 -3.76
N GLU A 435 10.40 32.38 -2.79
CA GLU A 435 10.82 33.78 -2.69
C GLU A 435 12.30 33.89 -2.26
#